data_AF-A0A925FR61-F1
#
_entry.id   AF-A0A925FR61-F1
#
_cell.length_a   1.000
_cell.length_b   1.000
_cell.length_c   1.000
_cell.angle_alpha   90.00
_cell.angle_beta   90.00
_cell.angle_gamma   90.00
#
_symmetry.space_group_name_H-M   'P 1'
#
loop_
_entity.id
_entity.type
_entity.pdbx_description
1 polymer ?
#
loop_
_entity_poly.entity_id
_entity_poly.type
_entity_poly.pdbx_seq_one_letter_code
_entity_poly.pdbx_strand_id
1 'polypeptide(L)' 'MIHFLYLVGFALFVSVCFGVFAAGTTKERIWYGGKTFIQFVGISLIIAWILYFIP' A
#
# COMPACT_ATOMS: atom_id res chain seq x y z
N MET A 1 -14.45 -10.01 5.22
CA MET A 1 -12.97 -10.07 5.24
C MET A 1 -12.33 -10.09 3.84
N ILE A 2 -13.02 -10.54 2.79
CA ILE A 2 -12.43 -10.62 1.44
C ILE A 2 -11.99 -9.26 0.86
N HIS A 3 -12.72 -8.17 1.15
CA HIS A 3 -12.36 -6.82 0.72
C HIS A 3 -11.02 -6.34 1.29
N PHE A 4 -10.73 -6.66 2.56
CA PHE A 4 -9.45 -6.35 3.17
C PHE A 4 -8.31 -7.14 2.49
N LEU A 5 -8.54 -8.41 2.15
CA LEU A 5 -7.56 -9.21 1.40
C LEU A 5 -7.30 -8.63 0.00
N TYR A 6 -8.33 -8.14 -0.70
CA TYR A 6 -8.15 -7.46 -1.99
C TYR A 6 -7.34 -6.18 -1.86
N LEU A 7 -7.60 -5.37 -0.83
CA LEU A 7 -6.80 -4.18 -0.54
C LEU A 7 -5.33 -4.54 -0.30
N VAL A 8 -5.06 -5.55 0.53
CA VAL A 8 -3.68 -5.98 0.83
C VAL A 8 -3.00 -6.54 -0.42
N GLY A 9 -3.69 -7.39 -1.18
CA GLY A 9 -3.15 -7.95 -2.43
C GLY A 9 -2.86 -6.88 -3.48
N PHE A 10 -3.78 -5.93 -3.67
CA PHE A 10 -3.61 -4.81 -4.57
C PHE A 10 -2.46 -3.88 -4.13
N ALA A 11 -2.43 -3.49 -2.86
CA ALA A 11 -1.37 -2.66 -2.31
C ALA A 11 0.00 -3.33 -2.47
N LEU A 12 0.07 -4.65 -2.23
CA LEU A 12 1.29 -5.41 -2.39
C LEU A 12 1.74 -5.42 -3.85
N PHE A 13 0.85 -5.74 -4.79
CA PHE A 13 1.14 -5.71 -6.22
C PHE A 13 1.65 -4.35 -6.69
N VAL A 14 0.93 -3.27 -6.39
CA VAL A 14 1.31 -1.91 -6.79
C VAL A 14 2.64 -1.50 -6.16
N SER A 15 2.87 -1.82 -4.89
CA SER A 15 4.12 -1.50 -4.20
C SER A 15 5.33 -2.19 -4.82
N VAL A 16 5.16 -3.44 -5.28
CA VAL A 16 6.20 -4.19 -6.00
C VAL A 16 6.44 -3.58 -7.37
N CYS A 17 5.40 -3.28 -8.15
CA CYS A 17 5.55 -2.59 -9.44
C CYS A 17 6.31 -1.27 -9.26
N PHE A 18 5.91 -0.44 -8.29
CA PHE A 18 6.55 0.85 -8.04
C PHE A 18 7.99 0.70 -7.54
N GLY A 19 8.28 -0.30 -6.71
CA GLY A 19 9.65 -0.63 -6.29
C GLY A 19 10.55 -1.10 -7.44
N VAL A 20 10.02 -1.92 -8.36
CA VAL A 20 10.78 -2.41 -9.53
C VAL A 20 11.14 -1.27 -10.48
N PHE A 21 10.21 -0.33 -10.70
CA PHE A 21 10.44 0.82 -11.58
C PHE A 21 11.14 2.00 -10.89
N ALA A 22 11.36 1.95 -9.57
CA ALA A 22 12.05 3.01 -8.85
C ALA A 22 13.55 3.09 -9.23
N ALA A 23 14.06 4.31 -9.32
CA ALA A 23 15.47 4.57 -9.52
C ALA A 23 16.29 4.32 -8.24
N GLY A 24 17.58 4.02 -8.39
CA GLY A 24 18.50 3.81 -7.28
C GLY A 24 18.92 2.36 -7.06
N THR A 25 19.55 2.11 -5.91
CA THR A 25 20.08 0.81 -5.51
C THR A 25 18.96 -0.16 -5.12
N THR A 26 19.25 -1.46 -5.10
CA THR A 26 18.30 -2.50 -4.68
C THR A 26 17.72 -2.22 -3.28
N LYS A 27 18.54 -1.72 -2.36
CA LYS A 27 18.10 -1.36 -1.00
C LYS A 27 17.08 -0.21 -1.02
N GLU A 28 17.34 0.82 -1.80
CA GLU A 28 16.43 1.97 -1.95
C GLU A 28 15.11 1.57 -2.60
N ARG A 29 15.15 0.69 -3.60
CA ARG A 29 13.96 0.13 -4.25
C ARG A 29 13.08 -0.67 -3.29
N ILE A 30 13.69 -1.55 -2.49
CA ILE A 30 12.96 -2.35 -1.48
C ILE A 30 12.35 -1.42 -0.42
N TRP A 31 13.12 -0.44 0.06
CA TRP A 31 12.63 0.53 1.04
C TRP A 31 11.49 1.39 0.50
N TYR A 32 11.59 1.82 -0.75
CA TYR A 32 10.56 2.58 -1.45
C TYR A 32 9.27 1.76 -1.58
N GLY A 33 9.35 0.54 -2.12
CA GLY A 33 8.20 -0.36 -2.23
C GLY A 33 7.56 -0.63 -0.86
N GLY A 34 8.36 -0.94 0.17
CA GLY A 34 7.86 -1.15 1.53
C GLY A 34 7.13 0.06 2.10
N LYS A 35 7.66 1.28 1.90
CA LYS A 35 6.96 2.51 2.29
C LYS A 35 5.65 2.69 1.54
N THR A 36 5.65 2.50 0.22
CA THR A 36 4.45 2.63 -0.61
C THR A 36 3.36 1.68 -0.15
N PHE A 37 3.71 0.42 0.16
CA PHE A 37 2.76 -0.55 0.69
C PHE A 37 2.11 -0.07 1.99
N ILE A 38 2.93 0.34 2.97
CA ILE A 38 2.44 0.84 4.26
C ILE A 38 1.56 2.07 4.09
N GLN A 39 1.94 3.00 3.21
CA GLN A 39 1.13 4.17 2.90
C GLN A 39 -0.22 3.79 2.32
N PHE A 40 -0.26 2.88 1.34
CA PHE A 40 -1.51 2.44 0.74
C PHE A 40 -2.45 1.79 1.75
N VAL A 41 -1.95 0.84 2.53
CA VAL A 41 -2.75 0.13 3.53
C VAL A 41 -3.18 1.08 4.65
N GLY A 42 -2.24 1.86 5.19
CA GLY A 42 -2.48 2.78 6.28
C GLY A 42 -3.49 3.88 5.93
N ILE A 43 -3.32 4.55 4.78
CA ILE A 43 -4.25 5.60 4.34
C ILE A 43 -5.63 5.01 4.08
N SER A 44 -5.72 3.85 3.44
CA SER A 44 -7.01 3.19 3.18
C SER A 44 -7.74 2.83 4.47
N LEU A 45 -7.02 2.37 5.50
CA LEU A 45 -7.60 2.08 6.81
C LEU A 45 -8.04 3.36 7.54
N ILE A 46 -7.26 4.44 7.46
CA ILE A 46 -7.64 5.74 8.01
C ILE A 46 -8.93 6.24 7.34
N ILE A 47 -9.01 6.16 6.01
CA ILE A 47 -10.21 6.55 5.26
C ILE A 47 -11.40 5.67 5.67
N ALA A 48 -11.22 4.35 5.71
CA ALA A 48 -12.27 3.43 6.14
C ALA A 48 -12.78 3.74 7.56
N TRP A 49 -11.87 4.10 8.46
CA TRP A 49 -12.22 4.51 9.83
C TRP A 49 -12.99 5.83 9.86
N ILE A 50 -12.59 6.84 9.08
CA ILE A 50 -13.32 8.11 8.99
C ILE A 50 -14.72 7.89 8.40
N LEU A 51 -14.80 7.16 7.29
CA LEU A 51 -16.05 6.91 6.59
C LEU A 51 -17.01 6.04 7.39
N TYR A 52 -16.52 5.22 8.31
CA TYR A 52 -17.35 4.42 9.22
C TYR A 52 -18.32 5.29 10.05
N PHE A 53 -17.97 6.55 10.32
CA PHE A 53 -18.82 7.49 11.08
C PHE A 53 -19.80 8.27 10.21
N ILE A 54 -19.74 8.14 8.88
CA ILE A 54 -20.65 8.81 7.95
C ILE A 54 -21.79 7.83 7.62
N PRO A 55 -23.06 8.18 7.94
CA PRO A 55 -24.21 7.31 7.67
C PRO A 55 -24.54 7.20 6.19
#